data_AF-A0A7X6VB00-F1
#
_entry.id   AF-A0A7X6VB00-F1
#
_cell.length_a   1.000
_cell.length_b   1.000
_cell.length_c   1.000
_cell.angle_alpha   90.00
_cell.angle_beta   90.00
_cell.angle_gamma   90.00
#
_symmetry.space_group_name_H-M   'P 1'
#
loop_
_entity.id
_entity.type
_entity.pdbx_description
1 polymer ?
#
loop_
_entity_poly.entity_id
_entity_poly.type
_entity_poly.pdbx_seq_one_letter_code
_entity_poly.pdbx_strand_id
1 'polypeptide(L)'
;MDNSVESSYPCKVDILAIKGGHRVTFYCSAGDKKYTIEIYDSQTVDKALKIAWDELKKYFNRCHQYKAWVCDEHYNEDVMKCVLCQPK
;
A
#
# COMPACT_ATOMS: atom_id res chain seq x y z
N MET A 1 -2.79 13.11 -23.93
CA MET A 1 -2.14 11.90 -23.38
C MET A 1 -2.54 11.85 -21.93
N ASP A 2 -3.46 10.94 -21.62
CA ASP A 2 -4.10 10.82 -20.31
C ASP A 2 -3.04 10.38 -19.30
N ASN A 3 -2.50 11.34 -18.52
CA ASN A 3 -1.62 11.06 -17.39
C ASN A 3 -2.49 10.53 -16.24
N SER A 4 -3.02 9.32 -16.44
CA SER A 4 -3.54 8.51 -15.34
C SER A 4 -2.34 8.21 -14.45
N VAL A 5 -2.13 9.03 -13.42
CA VAL A 5 -1.17 8.77 -12.35
C VAL A 5 -1.61 7.48 -11.70
N GLU A 6 -1.09 6.35 -12.19
CA GLU A 6 -1.21 5.06 -11.53
C GLU A 6 -0.75 5.29 -10.09
N SER A 7 -1.69 5.26 -9.17
CA SER A 7 -1.43 5.45 -7.76
C SER A 7 -0.44 4.36 -7.36
N SER A 8 0.83 4.74 -7.18
CA SER A 8 1.92 3.79 -6.90
C SER A 8 1.74 3.11 -5.54
N TYR A 9 0.80 3.62 -4.73
CA TYR A 9 0.48 3.20 -3.38
C TYR A 9 -0.94 2.59 -3.30
N PRO A 10 -1.25 1.85 -2.23
CA PRO A 10 -2.60 1.42 -1.92
C PRO A 10 -3.59 2.60 -1.85
N CYS A 11 -4.86 2.33 -2.14
CA CYS A 11 -5.91 3.35 -2.25
C CYS A 11 -6.14 4.11 -0.94
N LYS A 12 -5.82 3.49 0.20
CA LYS A 12 -5.90 4.11 1.53
C LYS A 12 -4.53 4.09 2.20
N VAL A 13 -4.09 5.27 2.61
CA VAL A 13 -2.85 5.53 3.34
C VAL A 13 -3.14 6.57 4.42
N ASP A 14 -2.67 6.32 5.65
CA ASP A 14 -2.68 7.33 6.72
C ASP A 14 -1.25 7.74 7.05
N ILE A 15 -1.05 9.05 7.27
CA ILE A 15 0.25 9.62 7.62
C ILE A 15 0.04 10.49 8.87
N LEU A 16 0.79 10.19 9.92
CA LEU A 16 0.76 10.93 11.18
C LEU A 16 2.15 11.51 11.44
N ALA A 17 2.22 12.82 11.67
CA ALA A 17 3.45 13.45 12.14
C ALA A 17 3.76 12.98 13.57
N ILE A 18 4.99 12.54 13.80
CA ILE A 18 5.50 12.14 15.11
C ILE A 18 6.74 12.96 15.46
N LYS A 19 7.22 12.88 16.71
CA LYS A 19 8.42 13.62 17.12
C LYS A 19 9.63 13.13 16.32
N GLY A 20 10.11 13.96 15.39
CA GLY A 20 11.30 13.66 14.57
C GLY A 20 11.03 12.83 13.31
N GLY A 21 9.76 12.66 12.90
CA GLY A 21 9.45 11.83 11.74
C GLY A 21 7.97 11.73 11.39
N HIS A 22 7.64 10.70 10.63
CA HIS A 22 6.27 10.36 10.24
C HIS A 22 5.99 8.89 10.48
N ARG A 23 4.80 8.60 10.99
CA ARG A 23 4.24 7.25 11.03
C ARG A 23 3.32 7.08 9.82
N VAL A 24 3.67 6.15 8.95
CA VAL A 24 2.94 5.85 7.70
C VAL A 24 2.24 4.51 7.84
N THR A 25 0.96 4.46 7.48
CA THR A 25 0.15 3.23 7.49
C THR A 25 -0.47 3.00 6.12
N PHE A 26 -0.22 1.83 5.54
CA PHE A 26 -0.85 1.37 4.31
C PHE A 26 -1.92 0.33 4.62
N TYR A 27 -3.05 0.40 3.92
CA TYR A 27 -4.19 -0.49 4.13
C TYR A 27 -4.40 -1.44 2.95
N CYS A 28 -4.78 -2.68 3.26
CA CYS A 28 -5.26 -3.62 2.27
C CYS A 28 -6.58 -3.10 1.66
N SER A 29 -6.70 -3.15 0.33
CA SER A 29 -7.92 -2.69 -0.34
C SER A 29 -9.11 -3.67 -0.19
N ALA A 30 -8.88 -4.88 0.32
CA ALA A 30 -9.87 -5.96 0.40
C ALA A 30 -10.31 -6.33 1.82
N GLY A 31 -9.77 -5.67 2.85
CA GLY A 31 -10.12 -5.94 4.24
C GLY A 31 -9.34 -5.05 5.22
N ASP A 32 -9.39 -5.38 6.51
CA ASP A 32 -8.90 -4.49 7.58
C ASP A 32 -7.39 -4.60 7.87
N LYS A 33 -6.66 -5.47 7.15
CA LYS A 33 -5.21 -5.60 7.32
C LYS A 33 -4.51 -4.29 6.95
N LYS A 34 -3.55 -3.91 7.77
CA LYS A 34 -2.74 -2.70 7.58
C LYS A 34 -1.32 -2.95 8.05
N TYR A 35 -0.39 -2.24 7.43
CA TYR A 35 1.02 -2.27 7.77
C TYR A 35 1.47 -0.86 8.08
N THR A 36 2.15 -0.71 9.21
CA THR A 36 2.55 0.59 9.74
C THR A 36 4.04 0.61 10.00
N ILE A 37 4.71 1.70 9.61
CA ILE A 37 6.12 1.93 9.86
C ILE A 37 6.33 3.38 10.30
N GLU A 38 7.32 3.60 11.15
CA GLU A 38 7.77 4.92 11.58
C GLU A 38 9.07 5.27 10.87
N ILE A 39 9.07 6.39 10.16
CA ILE A 39 10.23 6.90 9.43
C ILE A 39 10.71 8.16 10.15
N TYR A 40 11.90 8.05 10.73
CA TYR A 40 12.62 9.16 11.36
C TYR A 40 13.52 9.87 10.35
N ASP A 41 13.90 11.12 10.62
CA ASP A 41 14.80 11.94 9.80
C ASP A 41 14.32 12.19 8.34
N SER A 42 13.04 11.94 8.07
CA SER A 42 12.39 12.35 6.83
C SER A 42 12.03 13.84 6.91
N GLN A 43 12.68 14.66 6.10
CA GLN A 43 12.38 16.11 6.06
C GLN A 43 11.03 16.43 5.42
N THR A 44 10.44 15.49 4.66
CA THR A 44 9.15 15.68 3.98
C THR A 44 8.28 14.44 4.07
N VAL A 45 6.97 14.65 4.01
CA VAL A 45 5.95 13.59 3.93
C VAL A 45 6.19 12.69 2.72
N ASP A 46 6.49 13.26 1.54
CA ASP A 46 6.71 12.48 0.32
C ASP A 46 7.92 11.53 0.44
N LYS A 47 8.99 11.98 1.09
CA LYS A 47 10.17 11.14 1.34
C LYS A 47 9.82 10.02 2.33
N ALA A 48 9.09 10.33 3.40
CA ALA A 48 8.63 9.33 4.35
C ALA A 48 7.72 8.29 3.67
N LEU A 49 6.80 8.73 2.82
CA LEU A 49 5.87 7.88 2.11
C LEU A 49 6.59 6.93 1.14
N LYS A 50 7.57 7.45 0.38
CA LYS A 50 8.39 6.63 -0.52
C LYS A 50 9.18 5.56 0.24
N ILE A 51 9.89 5.95 1.31
CA ILE A 51 10.67 5.02 2.14
C ILE A 51 9.74 3.96 2.74
N ALA A 52 8.61 4.40 3.31
CA ALA A 52 7.64 3.49 3.89
C ALA A 52 7.09 2.50 2.86
N TRP A 53 6.84 2.94 1.63
CA TRP A 53 6.37 2.05 0.58
C TRP A 53 7.44 1.06 0.14
N ASP A 54 8.68 1.50 -0.07
CA ASP A 54 9.77 0.60 -0.45
C ASP A 54 9.95 -0.53 0.59
N GLU A 55 9.77 -0.23 1.88
CA GLU A 55 9.83 -1.22 2.97
C GLU A 55 8.60 -2.14 3.06
N LEU A 56 7.40 -1.59 2.88
CA LEU A 56 6.15 -2.29 3.12
C LEU A 56 5.54 -2.94 1.88
N LYS A 57 5.97 -2.55 0.67
CA LYS A 57 5.44 -3.08 -0.60
C LYS A 57 5.51 -4.60 -0.70
N LYS A 58 6.50 -5.22 -0.08
CA LYS A 58 6.65 -6.70 -0.03
C LYS A 58 5.47 -7.44 0.61
N TYR A 59 4.62 -6.74 1.37
CA TYR A 59 3.41 -7.30 1.98
C TYR A 59 2.14 -7.11 1.15
N PHE A 60 2.28 -6.56 -0.07
CA PHE A 60 1.18 -6.25 -0.96
C PHE A 60 1.39 -6.85 -2.35
N ASN A 61 0.32 -7.41 -2.90
CA ASN A 61 0.22 -7.85 -4.28
C ASN A 61 -0.76 -6.97 -5.04
N ARG A 62 -0.46 -6.74 -6.31
CA ARG A 62 -1.31 -5.92 -7.18
C ARG A 62 -2.29 -6.80 -7.93
N CYS A 63 -3.59 -6.58 -7.73
CA CYS A 63 -4.62 -7.30 -8.47
C CYS A 63 -4.55 -6.98 -9.97
N HIS A 64 -4.50 -7.98 -10.85
CA HIS A 64 -4.40 -7.73 -12.29
C HIS A 64 -5.68 -7.16 -12.92
N GLN A 65 -6.84 -7.33 -12.27
CA GLN A 65 -8.13 -6.85 -12.74
C GLN A 65 -8.40 -5.40 -12.31
N TYR A 66 -8.51 -5.14 -11.00
CA TYR A 66 -8.81 -3.78 -10.50
C TYR A 66 -7.58 -2.94 -10.16
N LYS A 67 -6.36 -3.47 -10.37
CA LYS A 67 -5.08 -2.77 -10.10
C LYS A 67 -4.86 -2.32 -8.65
N ALA A 68 -5.75 -2.72 -7.73
CA ALA A 68 -5.67 -2.46 -6.30
C ALA A 68 -4.57 -3.28 -5.63
N TRP A 69 -3.96 -2.69 -4.60
CA TRP A 69 -3.01 -3.36 -3.73
C TRP A 69 -3.74 -4.07 -2.58
N VAL A 70 -3.50 -5.37 -2.44
CA VAL A 70 -4.09 -6.23 -1.41
C VAL A 70 -2.98 -7.02 -0.70
N CYS A 71 -3.19 -7.41 0.55
CA CYS A 71 -2.23 -8.26 1.24
C CYS A 71 -2.28 -9.71 0.72
N ASP A 72 -1.26 -10.50 1.05
CA ASP A 72 -1.13 -11.91 0.62
C ASP A 72 -2.39 -12.74 0.91
N GLU A 73 -3.00 -12.56 2.09
CA GLU A 73 -4.22 -13.28 2.46
C GLU A 73 -5.40 -13.02 1.51
N HIS A 74 -5.49 -11.80 0.98
CA HIS A 74 -6.55 -11.38 0.07
C HIS A 74 -6.13 -11.44 -1.41
N TYR A 75 -4.99 -12.06 -1.71
CA TYR A 75 -4.51 -12.27 -3.07
C TYR A 75 -4.60 -13.75 -3.44
N ASN A 76 -5.30 -14.05 -4.54
CA ASN A 76 -5.33 -15.36 -5.19
C ASN A 76 -4.23 -15.39 -6.26
N GLU A 77 -3.14 -16.07 -5.90
CA GLU A 77 -1.93 -16.25 -6.70
C GLU A 77 -2.16 -17.08 -7.97
N ASP A 78 -3.07 -18.07 -7.94
CA ASP A 78 -3.33 -18.97 -9.07
C ASP A 78 -3.89 -18.23 -10.28
N VAL A 79 -4.70 -17.20 -10.03
CA VAL A 79 -5.32 -16.37 -11.06
C VAL A 79 -4.78 -14.93 -11.10
N MET A 80 -3.81 -14.61 -10.25
CA MET A 80 -3.19 -13.30 -10.09
C MET A 80 -4.20 -12.16 -9.80
N LYS A 81 -5.26 -12.44 -9.02
CA LYS A 81 -6.35 -11.52 -8.70
C LYS A 81 -6.57 -11.42 -7.20
N CYS A 82 -7.21 -10.36 -6.72
CA CYS A 82 -7.66 -10.33 -5.33
C CYS A 82 -8.91 -11.19 -5.12
N VAL A 83 -9.15 -11.60 -3.87
CA VAL A 83 -10.32 -12.42 -3.48
C VAL A 83 -11.67 -11.75 -3.77
N LEU A 84 -11.70 -10.41 -3.88
CA LEU A 84 -12.90 -9.67 -4.28
C LEU A 84 -13.23 -9.85 -5.77
N CYS A 85 -12.24 -10.11 -6.63
CA CYS A 85 -12.47 -10.42 -8.05
C CYS A 85 -12.77 -11.89 -8.26
N GLN A 86 -12.00 -12.74 -7.58
CA GLN A 86 -12.03 -14.19 -7.71
C GLN A 86 -11.71 -14.77 -6.33
N PRO A 87 -12.70 -15.28 -5.60
CA PRO A 87 -12.47 -16.00 -4.35
C PRO A 87 -11.45 -17.13 -4.53
N LYS A 88 -10.76 -17.49 -3.44
CA LYS A 88 -9.93 -18.69 -3.39
C LYS A 88 -10.80 -19.94 -3.38
#